data_AF-A0A359ETJ8-F1
#
_entry.id   AF-A0A359ETJ8-F1
#
_cell.length_a   1.000
_cell.length_b   1.000
_cell.length_c   1.000
_cell.angle_alpha   90.00
_cell.angle_beta   90.00
_cell.angle_gamma   90.00
#
_symmetry.space_group_name_H-M   'P 1'
#
loop_
_entity.id
_entity.type
_entity.pdbx_description
1 polymer ?
#
loop_
_entity_poly.entity_id
_entity_poly.type
_entity_poly.pdbx_seq_one_letter_code
_entity_poly.pdbx_strand_id
1 'polypeptide(L)'
;MKKMMGALLTAALLFCQSAFADQPTTVLTELKYGKQITVEIPVVDGANDETFQRSANNMLRNAAEDVADKVGKKGKVTYEVTLNRPSLVSILLKGTNGGRTYYRGVNVDLTTGREFTLDDFFFDSDDREKLLGKQEENLLFTEEGVVLPEKKGAAFTQKISYQELLPLARIGDIGRLLTVWKLTENSNGKILTMKQGDMAAFKLNANPSTGYQWVHSVTGGPAEGIIKAGSSFVIPNSQKEQVGTPGTEFQFYAAKAVGTYQLKLSYQRPWEKIAGIRECNVMIIVK
;
A
#
# COMPACT_ATOMS: atom_id res chain seq x y z
N MET A 1 8.76 32.23 37.43
CA MET A 1 9.10 31.64 36.12
C MET A 1 9.66 30.21 36.26
N LYS A 2 8.87 29.23 36.76
CA LYS A 2 9.34 27.82 36.93
C LYS A 2 8.27 26.75 36.64
N LYS A 3 7.19 27.09 35.91
CA LYS A 3 6.11 26.15 35.56
C LYS A 3 5.81 26.04 34.05
N MET A 4 6.71 26.47 33.17
CA MET A 4 6.53 26.37 31.71
C MET A 4 7.50 25.42 31.00
N MET A 5 8.48 24.82 31.71
CA MET A 5 9.46 23.92 31.07
C MET A 5 8.94 22.47 30.89
N GLY A 6 7.93 22.06 31.66
CA GLY A 6 7.42 20.68 31.64
C GLY A 6 6.46 20.36 30.49
N ALA A 7 5.75 21.35 29.96
CA ALA A 7 4.77 21.15 28.89
C ALA A 7 5.42 21.11 27.49
N LEU A 8 6.58 21.75 27.30
CA LEU A 8 7.29 21.76 26.03
C LEU A 8 8.01 20.43 25.76
N LEU A 9 8.47 19.73 26.80
CA LEU A 9 9.17 18.44 26.67
C LEU A 9 8.22 17.28 26.34
N THR A 10 7.01 17.25 26.94
CA THR A 10 5.98 16.25 26.62
C THR A 10 5.37 16.46 25.24
N ALA A 11 5.21 17.71 24.80
CA ALA A 11 4.82 18.00 23.42
C ALA A 11 5.90 17.51 22.43
N ALA A 12 7.18 17.79 22.68
CA ALA A 12 8.29 17.35 21.84
C ALA A 12 8.41 15.81 21.73
N LEU A 13 8.16 15.07 22.82
CA LEU A 13 8.17 13.60 22.80
C LEU A 13 7.02 12.99 21.99
N LEU A 14 5.84 13.63 21.98
CA LEU A 14 4.71 13.22 21.13
C LEU A 14 4.97 13.51 19.64
N PHE A 15 5.70 14.58 19.31
CA PHE A 15 6.11 14.88 17.93
C PHE A 15 7.15 13.89 17.38
N CYS A 16 7.99 13.29 18.23
CA CYS A 16 8.93 12.26 17.77
C CYS A 16 8.20 10.99 17.30
N GLN A 17 7.15 10.55 17.98
CA GLN A 17 6.49 9.28 17.64
C GLN A 17 5.80 9.30 16.27
N SER A 18 5.19 10.42 15.87
CA SER A 18 4.57 10.53 14.55
C SER A 18 5.59 10.60 13.42
N ALA A 19 6.78 11.16 13.65
CA ALA A 19 7.84 11.22 12.65
C ALA A 19 8.47 9.84 12.38
N PHE A 20 8.48 8.93 13.37
CA PHE A 20 8.92 7.54 13.19
C PHE A 20 7.85 6.64 12.56
N ALA A 21 6.56 6.98 12.69
CA ALA A 21 5.45 6.13 12.23
C ALA A 21 5.35 5.95 10.71
N ASP A 22 5.93 6.86 9.92
CA ASP A 22 5.90 6.82 8.45
C ASP A 22 7.24 6.40 7.82
N GLN A 23 8.19 5.90 8.62
CA GLN A 23 9.47 5.39 8.11
C GLN A 23 9.36 3.93 7.65
N PRO A 24 10.16 3.49 6.67
CA PRO A 24 10.27 2.07 6.34
C PRO A 24 10.69 1.26 7.58
N THR A 25 10.22 0.02 7.67
CA THR A 25 10.59 -0.90 8.75
C THR A 25 12.07 -1.26 8.64
N THR A 26 12.76 -1.32 9.78
CA THR A 26 14.13 -1.83 9.84
C THR A 26 14.14 -3.35 9.77
N VAL A 27 14.87 -3.92 8.79
CA VAL A 27 15.08 -5.35 8.65
C VAL A 27 16.58 -5.64 8.75
N LEU A 28 16.99 -6.27 9.85
CA LEU A 28 18.37 -6.66 10.14
C LEU A 28 18.62 -8.10 9.68
N THR A 29 19.90 -8.44 9.53
CA THR A 29 20.34 -9.82 9.26
C THR A 29 20.95 -10.44 10.51
N GLU A 30 20.35 -11.52 11.02
CA GLU A 30 20.96 -12.41 12.01
C GLU A 30 21.59 -13.61 11.28
N LEU A 31 22.89 -13.86 11.51
CA LEU A 31 23.59 -14.99 10.90
C LEU A 31 23.56 -16.21 11.82
N LYS A 32 23.02 -17.32 11.33
CA LYS A 32 23.04 -18.63 12.01
C LYS A 32 23.95 -19.59 11.26
N TYR A 33 24.96 -20.11 11.95
CA TYR A 33 25.92 -21.05 11.41
C TYR A 33 25.59 -22.49 11.85
N GLY A 34 25.34 -23.36 10.88
CA GLY A 34 25.31 -24.80 11.06
C GLY A 34 26.58 -25.46 10.55
N LYS A 35 26.73 -26.78 10.78
CA LYS A 35 27.94 -27.54 10.39
C LYS A 35 28.31 -27.40 8.90
N GLN A 36 27.32 -27.28 8.02
CA GLN A 36 27.50 -27.21 6.57
C GLN A 36 26.60 -26.14 5.92
N ILE A 37 25.99 -25.26 6.71
CA ILE A 37 25.03 -24.27 6.23
C ILE A 37 25.20 -22.92 6.92
N THR A 38 25.07 -21.85 6.16
CA THR A 38 24.90 -20.48 6.69
C THR A 38 23.49 -20.02 6.38
N VAL A 39 22.79 -19.49 7.38
CA VAL A 39 21.41 -19.00 7.24
C VAL A 39 21.39 -17.52 7.61
N GLU A 40 21.05 -16.67 6.66
CA GLU A 40 20.67 -15.27 6.90
C GLU A 40 19.21 -15.24 7.32
N ILE A 41 18.97 -14.88 8.58
CA ILE A 41 17.63 -14.75 9.15
C ILE A 41 17.26 -13.27 9.15
N PRO A 42 16.19 -12.86 8.45
CA PRO A 42 15.68 -11.50 8.51
C PRO A 42 15.02 -11.26 9.88
N VAL A 43 15.34 -10.12 10.51
CA VAL A 43 14.82 -9.72 11.82
C VAL A 43 14.26 -8.31 11.73
N VAL A 44 12.97 -8.18 11.96
CA VAL A 44 12.29 -6.88 12.09
C VAL A 44 12.64 -6.26 13.43
N ASP A 45 12.97 -4.96 13.39
CA ASP A 45 13.18 -4.15 14.58
C ASP A 45 12.51 -2.77 14.47
N GLY A 46 12.18 -2.19 15.62
CA GLY A 46 11.53 -0.87 15.71
C GLY A 46 10.07 -0.83 15.24
N ALA A 47 9.34 -1.95 15.27
CA ALA A 47 7.91 -1.93 14.99
C ALA A 47 7.13 -1.26 16.14
N ASN A 48 5.95 -0.73 15.84
CA ASN A 48 5.13 0.01 16.81
C ASN A 48 4.58 -0.86 17.96
N ASP A 49 4.51 -2.18 17.77
CA ASP A 49 4.01 -3.14 18.77
C ASP A 49 5.01 -4.30 18.95
N GLU A 50 5.53 -4.46 20.17
CA GLU A 50 6.53 -5.48 20.49
C GLU A 50 6.00 -6.92 20.36
N THR A 51 4.70 -7.12 20.58
CA THR A 51 4.07 -8.45 20.44
C THR A 51 4.00 -8.84 18.98
N PHE A 52 3.57 -7.91 18.11
CA PHE A 52 3.54 -8.15 16.67
C PHE A 52 4.94 -8.27 16.07
N GLN A 53 5.92 -7.49 16.57
CA GLN A 53 7.33 -7.66 16.21
C GLN A 53 7.83 -9.07 16.55
N ARG A 54 7.54 -9.57 17.75
CA ARG A 54 7.95 -10.92 18.17
C ARG A 54 7.31 -11.99 17.29
N SER A 55 6.01 -11.87 16.99
CA SER A 55 5.31 -12.79 16.09
C SER A 55 5.89 -12.78 14.67
N ALA A 56 6.17 -11.60 14.13
CA ALA A 56 6.85 -11.42 12.84
C ALA A 56 8.22 -12.11 12.83
N ASN A 57 9.06 -11.87 13.84
CA ASN A 57 10.40 -12.46 13.92
C ASN A 57 10.36 -13.98 14.08
N ASN A 58 9.37 -14.53 14.80
CA ASN A 58 9.17 -15.97 14.89
C ASN A 58 8.80 -16.57 13.53
N MET A 59 7.90 -15.93 12.79
CA MET A 59 7.49 -16.35 11.46
C MET A 59 8.65 -16.34 10.47
N LEU A 60 9.43 -15.25 10.44
CA LEU A 60 10.60 -15.11 9.59
C LEU A 60 11.68 -16.15 9.91
N ARG A 61 11.95 -16.40 11.19
CA ARG A 61 12.87 -17.45 11.64
C ARG A 61 12.41 -18.83 11.21
N ASN A 62 11.13 -19.16 11.43
CA ASN A 62 10.55 -20.44 11.04
C ASN A 62 10.60 -20.65 9.52
N ALA A 63 10.37 -19.61 8.74
CA ALA A 63 10.47 -19.68 7.29
C ALA A 63 11.91 -19.90 6.82
N ALA A 64 12.89 -19.22 7.41
CA ALA A 64 14.30 -19.42 7.09
C ALA A 64 14.78 -20.85 7.45
N GLU A 65 14.31 -21.39 8.57
CA GLU A 65 14.58 -22.77 8.99
C GLU A 65 13.92 -23.80 8.06
N ASP A 66 12.67 -23.59 7.65
CA ASP A 66 12.02 -24.44 6.65
C ASP A 66 12.79 -24.44 5.32
N VAL A 67 13.22 -23.27 4.82
CA VAL A 67 14.03 -23.18 3.60
C VAL A 67 15.36 -23.93 3.75
N ALA A 68 16.04 -23.79 4.90
CA ALA A 68 17.25 -24.54 5.21
C ALA A 68 17.01 -26.07 5.18
N ASP A 69 15.89 -26.52 5.72
CA ASP A 69 15.48 -27.93 5.73
C ASP A 69 15.22 -28.45 4.31
N LYS A 70 14.53 -27.67 3.48
CA LYS A 70 14.22 -28.04 2.08
C LYS A 70 15.46 -28.17 1.20
N VAL A 71 16.55 -27.48 1.51
CA VAL A 71 17.85 -27.66 0.84
C VAL A 71 18.76 -28.68 1.53
N GLY A 72 18.28 -29.34 2.60
CA GLY A 72 18.96 -30.43 3.29
C GLY A 72 19.98 -29.98 4.33
N LYS A 73 19.82 -28.79 4.92
CA LYS A 73 20.70 -28.20 5.94
C LYS A 73 22.16 -28.09 5.51
N LYS A 74 22.40 -27.87 4.22
CA LYS A 74 23.72 -27.59 3.64
C LYS A 74 23.64 -26.38 2.71
N GLY A 75 24.77 -25.73 2.47
CA GLY A 75 24.89 -24.60 1.54
C GLY A 75 24.55 -23.26 2.21
N LYS A 76 23.66 -22.47 1.62
CA LYS A 76 23.30 -21.15 2.16
C LYS A 76 21.80 -20.85 2.01
N VAL A 77 21.26 -20.13 2.99
CA VAL A 77 19.98 -19.43 2.89
C VAL A 77 20.25 -17.94 2.93
N THR A 78 19.75 -17.23 1.94
CA THR A 78 19.81 -15.77 1.83
C THR A 78 18.39 -15.20 1.75
N TYR A 79 18.22 -13.90 1.97
CA TYR A 79 16.92 -13.25 1.78
C TYR A 79 17.02 -11.94 1.01
N GLU A 80 15.89 -11.49 0.48
CA GLU A 80 15.68 -10.19 -0.15
C GLU A 80 14.41 -9.55 0.42
N VAL A 81 14.47 -8.27 0.78
CA VAL A 81 13.27 -7.49 1.14
C VAL A 81 12.64 -7.00 -0.16
N THR A 82 11.45 -7.51 -0.48
CA THR A 82 10.78 -7.21 -1.76
C THR A 82 9.76 -6.08 -1.64
N LEU A 83 9.20 -5.86 -0.45
CA LEU A 83 8.33 -4.74 -0.11
C LEU A 83 8.72 -4.21 1.27
N ASN A 84 8.85 -2.89 1.41
CA ASN A 84 9.06 -2.26 2.71
C ASN A 84 8.15 -1.03 2.89
N ARG A 85 7.12 -1.20 3.71
CA ARG A 85 6.21 -0.15 4.16
C ARG A 85 6.27 -0.06 5.68
N PRO A 86 5.87 1.07 6.29
CA PRO A 86 5.92 1.22 7.75
C PRO A 86 5.24 0.10 8.54
N SER A 87 4.20 -0.53 7.96
CA SER A 87 3.46 -1.63 8.59
C SER A 87 3.48 -2.96 7.84
N LEU A 88 4.13 -3.05 6.68
CA LEU A 88 4.09 -4.23 5.81
C LEU A 88 5.50 -4.52 5.29
N VAL A 89 5.96 -5.75 5.46
CA VAL A 89 7.27 -6.19 4.97
C VAL A 89 7.12 -7.51 4.25
N SER A 90 7.58 -7.58 3.00
CA SER A 90 7.63 -8.84 2.26
C SER A 90 9.06 -9.29 2.06
N ILE A 91 9.31 -10.57 2.31
CA ILE A 91 10.64 -11.18 2.24
C ILE A 91 10.62 -12.39 1.32
N LEU A 92 11.56 -12.43 0.37
CA LEU A 92 11.90 -13.63 -0.39
C LEU A 92 13.08 -14.34 0.23
N LEU A 93 12.88 -15.56 0.71
CA LEU A 93 13.95 -16.46 1.15
C LEU A 93 14.38 -17.38 0.00
N LYS A 94 15.70 -17.61 -0.10
CA LYS A 94 16.30 -18.51 -1.08
C LYS A 94 17.34 -19.42 -0.43
N GLY A 95 17.08 -20.72 -0.44
CA GLY A 95 18.05 -21.74 -0.08
C GLY A 95 18.78 -22.25 -1.32
N THR A 96 20.09 -22.49 -1.23
CA THR A 96 20.90 -23.12 -2.28
C THR A 96 21.89 -24.14 -1.72
N ASN A 97 21.98 -25.30 -2.36
CA ASN A 97 22.91 -26.38 -2.01
C ASN A 97 23.32 -27.19 -3.25
N GLY A 98 24.50 -26.93 -3.80
CA GLY A 98 25.14 -27.79 -4.82
C GLY A 98 24.25 -28.17 -6.02
N GLY A 99 23.33 -27.28 -6.43
CA GLY A 99 22.35 -27.51 -7.51
C GLY A 99 20.89 -27.56 -7.05
N ARG A 100 20.61 -27.83 -5.76
CA ARG A 100 19.27 -27.68 -5.18
C ARG A 100 18.99 -26.22 -4.86
N THR A 101 17.81 -25.74 -5.22
CA THR A 101 17.31 -24.42 -4.86
C THR A 101 15.89 -24.54 -4.34
N TYR A 102 15.56 -23.75 -3.31
CA TYR A 102 14.20 -23.65 -2.79
C TYR A 102 13.91 -22.19 -2.43
N TYR A 103 12.74 -21.70 -2.84
CA TYR A 103 12.28 -20.34 -2.53
C TYR A 103 11.06 -20.37 -1.62
N ARG A 104 10.93 -19.35 -0.78
CA ARG A 104 9.72 -19.12 0.02
C ARG A 104 9.51 -17.62 0.23
N GLY A 105 8.32 -17.14 -0.13
CA GLY A 105 7.88 -15.79 0.21
C GLY A 105 7.27 -15.73 1.62
N VAL A 106 7.38 -14.59 2.30
CA VAL A 106 6.67 -14.31 3.56
C VAL A 106 6.22 -12.85 3.55
N ASN A 107 4.93 -12.59 3.75
CA ASN A 107 4.34 -11.24 3.72
C ASN A 107 3.89 -10.84 5.13
N VAL A 108 4.68 -10.08 5.87
CA VAL A 108 4.46 -9.78 7.29
C VAL A 108 3.67 -8.50 7.49
N ASP A 109 2.57 -8.58 8.24
CA ASP A 109 1.82 -7.41 8.75
C ASP A 109 2.19 -7.11 10.21
N LEU A 110 2.79 -5.95 10.44
CA LEU A 110 3.27 -5.51 11.75
C LEU A 110 2.18 -4.89 12.65
N THR A 111 0.97 -4.72 12.13
CA THR A 111 -0.21 -4.31 12.91
C THR A 111 -1.03 -5.49 13.42
N THR A 112 -0.76 -6.70 12.92
CA THR A 112 -1.46 -7.92 13.36
C THR A 112 -0.51 -9.04 13.80
N GLY A 113 0.77 -8.97 13.43
CA GLY A 113 1.77 -10.01 13.68
C GLY A 113 1.55 -11.28 12.85
N ARG A 114 0.78 -11.21 11.76
CA ARG A 114 0.40 -12.33 10.90
C ARG A 114 0.85 -12.11 9.46
N GLU A 115 0.74 -13.16 8.63
CA GLU A 115 0.92 -12.97 7.19
C GLU A 115 -0.28 -12.23 6.60
N PHE A 116 -0.03 -11.24 5.73
CA PHE A 116 -1.06 -10.62 4.90
C PHE A 116 -1.11 -11.26 3.52
N THR A 117 -2.26 -11.07 2.87
CA THR A 117 -2.63 -11.69 1.60
C THR A 117 -3.27 -10.67 0.66
N LEU A 118 -3.67 -11.12 -0.53
CA LEU A 118 -4.43 -10.27 -1.44
C LEU A 118 -5.77 -9.82 -0.87
N ASP A 119 -6.40 -10.61 0.00
CA ASP A 119 -7.72 -10.29 0.57
C ASP A 119 -7.72 -9.04 1.45
N ASP A 120 -6.56 -8.73 2.05
CA ASP A 120 -6.38 -7.55 2.89
C ASP A 120 -6.43 -6.25 2.07
N PHE A 121 -6.11 -6.31 0.78
CA PHE A 121 -5.93 -5.11 -0.06
C PHE A 121 -6.81 -5.09 -1.32
N PHE A 122 -7.29 -6.24 -1.77
CA PHE A 122 -8.02 -6.39 -3.01
C PHE A 122 -9.29 -7.21 -2.78
N PHE A 123 -10.35 -6.87 -3.50
CA PHE A 123 -11.60 -7.61 -3.45
C PHE A 123 -11.46 -8.98 -4.12
N ASP A 124 -12.04 -9.99 -3.50
CA ASP A 124 -12.21 -11.30 -4.11
C ASP A 124 -13.27 -11.22 -5.22
N SER A 125 -12.91 -11.67 -6.42
CA SER A 125 -13.75 -11.54 -7.61
C SER A 125 -13.28 -12.44 -8.74
N ASP A 126 -14.20 -12.74 -9.67
CA ASP A 126 -13.89 -13.48 -10.91
C ASP A 126 -12.77 -12.81 -11.72
N ASP A 127 -12.67 -11.48 -11.70
CA ASP A 127 -11.63 -10.75 -12.42
C ASP A 127 -10.25 -10.91 -11.76
N ARG A 128 -10.21 -11.02 -10.41
CA ARG A 128 -9.00 -11.40 -9.68
C ARG A 128 -8.57 -12.81 -10.04
N GLU A 129 -9.50 -13.77 -10.04
CA GLU A 129 -9.21 -15.16 -10.42
C GLU A 129 -8.69 -15.27 -11.85
N LYS A 130 -9.24 -14.51 -12.80
CA LYS A 130 -8.75 -14.49 -14.18
C LYS A 130 -7.32 -13.95 -14.28
N LEU A 131 -6.97 -12.97 -13.45
CA LEU A 131 -5.66 -12.31 -13.47
C LEU A 131 -4.57 -13.17 -12.82
N LEU A 132 -4.89 -13.82 -11.69
CA LEU A 132 -3.93 -14.50 -10.82
C LEU A 132 -4.01 -16.03 -10.88
N GLY A 133 -5.11 -16.58 -11.40
CA GLY A 133 -5.42 -18.01 -11.32
C GLY A 133 -6.05 -18.40 -9.98
N LYS A 134 -6.44 -19.67 -9.86
CA LYS A 134 -7.13 -20.20 -8.66
C LYS A 134 -6.21 -20.57 -7.49
N GLN A 135 -4.90 -20.62 -7.72
CA GLN A 135 -3.92 -21.01 -6.71
C GLN A 135 -2.89 -19.92 -6.51
N GLU A 136 -3.13 -19.07 -5.52
CA GLU A 136 -2.24 -17.99 -5.09
C GLU A 136 -1.20 -18.47 -4.06
N GLU A 137 -0.80 -19.75 -4.12
CA GLU A 137 0.06 -20.35 -3.10
C GLU A 137 1.41 -19.62 -3.02
N ASN A 138 1.73 -19.14 -1.82
CA ASN A 138 2.97 -18.45 -1.49
C ASN A 138 3.28 -17.22 -2.36
N LEU A 139 2.25 -16.53 -2.87
CA LEU A 139 2.40 -15.22 -3.51
C LEU A 139 3.20 -14.25 -2.63
N LEU A 140 4.01 -13.40 -3.26
CA LEU A 140 4.86 -12.43 -2.59
C LEU A 140 4.58 -11.02 -3.11
N PHE A 141 4.45 -10.06 -2.21
CA PHE A 141 4.30 -8.65 -2.58
C PHE A 141 5.67 -8.00 -2.82
N THR A 142 5.68 -7.05 -3.75
CA THR A 142 6.87 -6.31 -4.16
C THR A 142 6.54 -4.82 -4.28
N GLU A 143 7.55 -3.96 -4.46
CA GLU A 143 7.34 -2.53 -4.70
C GLU A 143 6.46 -2.21 -5.93
N GLU A 144 6.40 -3.10 -6.93
CA GLU A 144 5.74 -2.84 -8.22
C GLU A 144 4.45 -3.67 -8.43
N GLY A 145 4.16 -4.62 -7.56
CA GLY A 145 3.05 -5.54 -7.71
C GLY A 145 3.24 -6.81 -6.88
N VAL A 146 2.70 -7.92 -7.39
CA VAL A 146 2.82 -9.24 -6.77
C VAL A 146 3.52 -10.21 -7.70
N VAL A 147 4.25 -11.16 -7.12
CA VAL A 147 4.93 -12.22 -7.84
C VAL A 147 4.52 -13.58 -7.32
N LEU A 148 4.38 -14.55 -8.24
CA LEU A 148 3.95 -15.90 -7.95
C LEU A 148 4.98 -16.92 -8.45
N PRO A 149 5.18 -18.02 -7.72
CA PRO A 149 5.98 -19.14 -8.20
C PRO A 149 5.13 -20.05 -9.11
N GLU A 150 5.75 -20.71 -10.09
CA GLU A 150 5.08 -21.71 -10.93
C GLU A 150 4.55 -22.89 -10.10
N LYS A 151 5.28 -23.24 -9.04
CA LYS A 151 4.92 -24.27 -8.07
C LYS A 151 5.65 -24.03 -6.76
N LYS A 152 5.16 -24.66 -5.69
CA LYS A 152 5.78 -24.58 -4.37
C LYS A 152 7.29 -24.80 -4.40
N GLY A 153 8.05 -23.83 -3.90
CA GLY A 153 9.51 -23.89 -3.81
C GLY A 153 10.26 -23.43 -5.07
N ALA A 154 9.57 -23.16 -6.18
CA ALA A 154 10.16 -22.66 -7.41
C ALA A 154 10.43 -21.15 -7.35
N ALA A 155 11.16 -20.64 -8.34
CA ALA A 155 11.41 -19.20 -8.45
C ALA A 155 10.12 -18.42 -8.71
N PHE A 156 10.06 -17.20 -8.20
CA PHE A 156 8.96 -16.26 -8.37
C PHE A 156 9.11 -15.53 -9.70
N THR A 157 8.39 -16.00 -10.73
CA THR A 157 8.60 -15.55 -12.12
C THR A 157 7.36 -14.90 -12.73
N GLN A 158 6.16 -15.29 -12.33
CA GLN A 158 4.93 -14.66 -12.80
C GLN A 158 4.75 -13.34 -12.05
N LYS A 159 4.68 -12.23 -12.76
CA LYS A 159 4.53 -10.89 -12.19
C LYS A 159 3.17 -10.32 -12.60
N ILE A 160 2.46 -9.76 -11.63
CA ILE A 160 1.23 -9.00 -11.86
C ILE A 160 1.44 -7.62 -11.23
N SER A 161 1.30 -6.57 -12.04
CA SER A 161 1.58 -5.20 -11.62
C SER A 161 0.47 -4.63 -10.76
N TYR A 162 0.78 -3.63 -9.93
CA TYR A 162 -0.27 -2.88 -9.23
C TYR A 162 -1.23 -2.17 -10.19
N GLN A 163 -0.79 -1.79 -11.40
CA GLN A 163 -1.68 -1.25 -12.43
C GLN A 163 -2.85 -2.19 -12.75
N GLU A 164 -2.58 -3.50 -12.81
CA GLU A 164 -3.59 -4.52 -13.11
C GLU A 164 -4.49 -4.81 -11.90
N LEU A 165 -3.96 -4.68 -10.68
CA LEU A 165 -4.67 -4.95 -9.43
C LEU A 165 -5.49 -3.75 -8.91
N LEU A 166 -5.11 -2.53 -9.25
CA LEU A 166 -5.74 -1.29 -8.77
C LEU A 166 -7.27 -1.21 -8.96
N PRO A 167 -7.86 -1.72 -10.07
CA PRO A 167 -9.32 -1.79 -10.21
C PRO A 167 -10.01 -2.63 -9.15
N LEU A 168 -9.28 -3.55 -8.51
CA LEU A 168 -9.78 -4.47 -7.48
C LEU A 168 -9.48 -3.95 -6.06
N ALA A 169 -8.89 -2.76 -5.92
CA ALA A 169 -8.36 -2.29 -4.63
C ALA A 169 -9.45 -1.95 -3.60
N ARG A 170 -9.22 -2.37 -2.36
CA ARG A 170 -9.95 -1.94 -1.17
C ARG A 170 -9.39 -0.60 -0.71
N ILE A 171 -10.05 0.49 -1.12
CA ILE A 171 -9.59 1.86 -0.87
C ILE A 171 -9.28 2.17 0.60
N GLY A 172 -9.98 1.53 1.54
CA GLY A 172 -9.75 1.70 2.98
C GLY A 172 -8.38 1.19 3.46
N ASP A 173 -7.87 0.13 2.81
CA ASP A 173 -6.68 -0.59 3.26
C ASP A 173 -5.48 -0.39 2.32
N ILE A 174 -5.74 -0.10 1.04
CA ILE A 174 -4.72 0.02 -0.01
C ILE A 174 -3.66 1.09 0.30
N GLY A 175 -4.00 2.10 1.09
CA GLY A 175 -3.06 3.17 1.49
C GLY A 175 -1.93 2.70 2.41
N ARG A 176 -2.01 1.49 2.97
CA ARG A 176 -0.89 0.86 3.69
C ARG A 176 0.12 0.21 2.74
N LEU A 177 -0.34 -0.16 1.54
CA LEU A 177 0.44 -0.86 0.53
C LEU A 177 1.03 0.10 -0.51
N LEU A 178 0.21 1.04 -1.00
CA LEU A 178 0.55 1.97 -2.08
C LEU A 178 0.68 3.40 -1.59
N THR A 179 1.48 4.19 -2.30
CA THR A 179 1.58 5.62 -2.05
C THR A 179 0.27 6.32 -2.44
N VAL A 180 -0.34 7.03 -1.48
CA VAL A 180 -1.55 7.82 -1.72
C VAL A 180 -1.25 9.30 -1.52
N TRP A 181 -1.20 10.05 -2.63
CA TRP A 181 -1.04 11.50 -2.63
C TRP A 181 -2.34 12.16 -2.20
N LYS A 182 -2.33 12.84 -1.06
CA LYS A 182 -3.52 13.49 -0.49
C LYS A 182 -3.64 14.92 -1.01
N LEU A 183 -4.75 15.23 -1.67
CA LEU A 183 -5.03 16.53 -2.27
C LEU A 183 -6.31 17.13 -1.70
N THR A 184 -6.42 18.45 -1.80
CA THR A 184 -7.64 19.19 -1.49
C THR A 184 -7.98 20.13 -2.65
N GLU A 185 -9.08 20.86 -2.56
CA GLU A 185 -9.44 21.92 -3.52
C GLU A 185 -8.30 22.95 -3.72
N ASN A 186 -7.38 23.12 -2.74
CA ASN A 186 -6.22 24.01 -2.84
C ASN A 186 -5.17 23.57 -3.89
N SER A 187 -5.26 22.32 -4.37
CA SER A 187 -4.41 21.81 -5.44
C SER A 187 -4.79 22.35 -6.83
N ASN A 188 -5.89 23.12 -6.94
CA ASN A 188 -6.32 23.73 -8.19
C ASN A 188 -5.18 24.54 -8.87
N GLY A 189 -4.99 24.31 -10.16
CA GLY A 189 -3.96 24.90 -11.00
C GLY A 189 -2.54 24.40 -10.73
N LYS A 190 -2.36 23.34 -9.93
CA LYS A 190 -1.03 22.80 -9.58
C LYS A 190 -0.72 21.52 -10.34
N ILE A 191 0.55 21.12 -10.24
CA ILE A 191 1.08 19.90 -10.85
C ILE A 191 1.37 18.89 -9.74
N LEU A 192 0.86 17.68 -9.89
CA LEU A 192 1.20 16.52 -9.09
C LEU A 192 2.08 15.58 -9.93
N THR A 193 3.27 15.25 -9.44
CA THR A 193 4.13 14.23 -10.05
C THR A 193 4.06 12.97 -9.20
N MET A 194 3.77 11.83 -9.82
CA MET A 194 3.66 10.53 -9.17
C MET A 194 4.22 9.42 -10.04
N LYS A 195 4.42 8.24 -9.46
CA LYS A 195 4.85 7.05 -10.21
C LYS A 195 3.63 6.28 -10.71
N GLN A 196 3.82 5.49 -11.76
CA GLN A 196 2.85 4.45 -12.12
C GLN A 196 2.60 3.52 -10.92
N GLY A 197 1.33 3.18 -10.65
CA GLY A 197 0.92 2.41 -9.48
C GLY A 197 0.57 3.26 -8.24
N ASP A 198 0.93 4.54 -8.20
CA ASP A 198 0.49 5.45 -7.14
C ASP A 198 -1.01 5.79 -7.25
N MET A 199 -1.56 6.34 -6.16
CA MET A 199 -2.92 6.87 -6.13
C MET A 199 -2.95 8.35 -5.72
N ALA A 200 -3.95 9.09 -6.19
CA ALA A 200 -4.34 10.40 -5.69
C ALA A 200 -5.68 10.31 -4.98
N ALA A 201 -5.77 10.85 -3.76
CA ALA A 201 -7.00 10.98 -3.00
C ALA A 201 -7.35 12.47 -2.84
N PHE A 202 -8.45 12.89 -3.44
CA PHE A 202 -8.97 14.25 -3.34
C PHE A 202 -9.99 14.34 -2.22
N LYS A 203 -9.69 15.17 -1.22
CA LYS A 203 -10.60 15.60 -0.16
C LYS A 203 -11.33 16.86 -0.61
N LEU A 204 -12.62 16.74 -0.88
CA LEU A 204 -13.46 17.79 -1.47
C LEU A 204 -14.64 18.09 -0.54
N ASN A 205 -14.95 19.37 -0.33
CA ASN A 205 -16.18 19.70 0.40
C ASN A 205 -17.38 19.44 -0.49
N ALA A 206 -18.42 18.79 0.02
CA ALA A 206 -19.60 18.45 -0.75
C ALA A 206 -20.86 18.54 0.12
N ASN A 207 -21.99 18.87 -0.49
CA ASN A 207 -23.31 18.84 0.13
C ASN A 207 -24.30 18.15 -0.81
N PRO A 208 -24.37 16.81 -0.79
CA PRO A 208 -25.24 16.04 -1.68
C PRO A 208 -26.73 16.42 -1.59
N SER A 209 -27.20 16.91 -0.44
CA SER A 209 -28.59 17.31 -0.24
C SER A 209 -29.03 18.49 -1.13
N THR A 210 -28.07 19.25 -1.64
CA THR A 210 -28.33 20.36 -2.58
C THR A 210 -28.41 19.89 -4.03
N GLY A 211 -28.23 18.60 -4.30
CA GLY A 211 -28.15 18.01 -5.65
C GLY A 211 -26.79 18.20 -6.35
N TYR A 212 -25.88 18.96 -5.75
CA TYR A 212 -24.53 19.12 -6.29
C TYR A 212 -23.65 17.89 -5.97
N GLN A 213 -22.79 17.55 -6.92
CA GLN A 213 -21.80 16.48 -6.80
C GLN A 213 -20.52 16.84 -7.54
N TRP A 214 -19.40 16.23 -7.15
CA TRP A 214 -18.15 16.36 -7.87
C TRP A 214 -18.09 15.39 -9.05
N VAL A 215 -18.14 15.95 -10.26
CA VAL A 215 -17.95 15.21 -11.51
C VAL A 215 -16.50 15.36 -11.96
N HIS A 216 -15.94 14.30 -12.53
CA HIS A 216 -14.56 14.32 -13.02
C HIS A 216 -14.50 14.23 -14.54
N SER A 217 -13.45 14.78 -15.11
CA SER A 217 -13.01 14.50 -16.47
C SER A 217 -11.49 14.40 -16.51
N VAL A 218 -11.00 13.43 -17.26
CA VAL A 218 -9.57 13.21 -17.50
C VAL A 218 -9.30 13.42 -18.97
N THR A 219 -8.28 14.20 -19.30
CA THR A 219 -7.82 14.43 -20.68
C THR A 219 -6.30 14.39 -20.76
N GLY A 220 -5.77 14.24 -21.97
CA GLY A 220 -4.33 14.05 -22.18
C GLY A 220 -3.85 12.62 -21.87
N GLY A 221 -2.60 12.34 -22.20
CA GLY A 221 -1.98 11.03 -22.04
C GLY A 221 -2.66 9.88 -22.80
N PRO A 222 -2.20 8.63 -22.59
CA PRO A 222 -2.90 7.43 -23.03
C PRO A 222 -4.31 7.31 -22.45
N ALA A 223 -5.22 6.71 -23.23
CA ALA A 223 -6.56 6.40 -22.74
C ALA A 223 -6.52 5.53 -21.47
N GLU A 224 -7.41 5.82 -20.51
CA GLU A 224 -7.48 5.12 -19.22
C GLU A 224 -6.19 5.13 -18.40
N GLY A 225 -5.29 6.09 -18.66
CA GLY A 225 -4.05 6.22 -17.91
C GLY A 225 -4.21 6.72 -16.48
N ILE A 226 -5.28 7.46 -16.20
CA ILE A 226 -5.78 7.76 -14.85
C ILE A 226 -7.21 7.25 -14.75
N ILE A 227 -7.50 6.38 -13.78
CA ILE A 227 -8.85 5.83 -13.56
C ILE A 227 -9.38 6.24 -12.20
N LYS A 228 -10.68 6.51 -12.10
CA LYS A 228 -11.35 6.69 -10.80
C LYS A 228 -11.52 5.32 -10.14
N ALA A 229 -10.80 5.08 -9.06
CA ALA A 229 -10.83 3.82 -8.31
C ALA A 229 -12.01 3.75 -7.32
N GLY A 230 -12.56 4.90 -6.92
CA GLY A 230 -13.74 4.93 -6.04
C GLY A 230 -14.00 6.30 -5.45
N SER A 231 -15.03 6.37 -4.61
CA SER A 231 -15.32 7.54 -3.78
C SER A 231 -16.00 7.16 -2.48
N SER A 232 -15.83 8.00 -1.47
CA SER A 232 -16.51 7.88 -0.17
C SER A 232 -16.99 9.26 0.28
N PHE A 233 -18.01 9.29 1.14
CA PHE A 233 -18.55 10.53 1.71
C PHE A 233 -18.67 10.40 3.22
N VAL A 234 -18.17 11.40 3.94
CA VAL A 234 -18.15 11.42 5.40
C VAL A 234 -18.75 12.72 5.92
N ILE A 235 -19.71 12.60 6.83
CA ILE A 235 -20.26 13.70 7.61
C ILE A 235 -19.49 13.79 8.94
N PRO A 236 -19.11 14.99 9.41
CA PRO A 236 -18.50 15.17 10.72
C PRO A 236 -19.33 14.50 11.83
N ASN A 237 -18.66 13.78 12.74
CA ASN A 237 -19.34 13.02 13.81
C ASN A 237 -20.27 13.90 14.66
N SER A 238 -19.94 15.17 14.87
CA SER A 238 -20.75 16.14 15.62
C SER A 238 -22.10 16.49 14.96
N GLN A 239 -22.30 16.12 13.68
CA GLN A 239 -23.47 16.50 12.89
C GLN A 239 -24.13 15.28 12.20
N LYS A 240 -23.76 14.06 12.59
CA LYS A 240 -24.24 12.82 11.95
C LYS A 240 -25.76 12.64 11.98
N GLU A 241 -26.43 13.18 13.00
CA GLU A 241 -27.89 13.06 13.16
C GLU A 241 -28.69 14.15 12.42
N GLN A 242 -28.01 15.12 11.81
CA GLN A 242 -28.65 16.22 11.10
C GLN A 242 -28.81 15.90 9.61
N VAL A 243 -30.07 15.85 9.15
CA VAL A 243 -30.41 15.65 7.73
C VAL A 243 -29.97 16.87 6.92
N GLY A 244 -29.33 16.62 5.76
CA GLY A 244 -28.91 17.69 4.85
C GLY A 244 -27.55 18.32 5.15
N THR A 245 -26.79 17.76 6.10
CA THR A 245 -25.50 18.30 6.52
C THR A 245 -24.44 18.19 5.41
N PRO A 246 -23.73 19.30 5.09
CA PRO A 246 -22.53 19.24 4.29
C PRO A 246 -21.49 18.28 4.87
N GLY A 247 -20.72 17.64 4.01
CA GLY A 247 -19.66 16.73 4.41
C GLY A 247 -18.45 16.83 3.50
N THR A 248 -17.60 15.82 3.62
CA THR A 248 -16.40 15.67 2.81
C THR A 248 -16.57 14.48 1.89
N GLU A 249 -16.47 14.71 0.59
CA GLU A 249 -16.32 13.68 -0.42
C GLU A 249 -14.82 13.39 -0.63
N PHE A 250 -14.48 12.12 -0.66
CA PHE A 250 -13.17 11.63 -1.06
C PHE A 250 -13.29 10.96 -2.41
N GLN A 251 -12.50 11.38 -3.39
CA GLN A 251 -12.39 10.70 -4.69
C GLN A 251 -10.99 10.16 -4.88
N PHE A 252 -10.89 8.90 -5.31
CA PHE A 252 -9.61 8.19 -5.45
C PHE A 252 -9.34 7.91 -6.92
N TYR A 253 -8.12 8.23 -7.36
CA TYR A 253 -7.66 8.07 -8.72
C TYR A 253 -6.38 7.27 -8.74
N ALA A 254 -6.30 6.26 -9.60
CA ALA A 254 -5.13 5.40 -9.72
C ALA A 254 -4.36 5.70 -11.01
N ALA A 255 -3.04 5.76 -10.92
CA ALA A 255 -2.16 5.99 -12.05
C ALA A 255 -1.78 4.67 -12.74
N LYS A 256 -2.39 4.41 -13.89
CA LYS A 256 -2.17 3.18 -14.67
C LYS A 256 -1.08 3.30 -15.71
N ALA A 257 -0.89 4.47 -16.32
CA ALA A 257 0.06 4.61 -17.41
C ALA A 257 0.88 5.90 -17.32
N VAL A 258 2.15 5.82 -17.71
CA VAL A 258 3.04 6.98 -17.87
C VAL A 258 2.43 7.98 -18.85
N GLY A 259 2.47 9.26 -18.48
CA GLY A 259 1.87 10.32 -19.29
C GLY A 259 1.61 11.59 -18.50
N THR A 260 1.17 12.62 -19.23
CA THR A 260 0.70 13.88 -18.63
C THR A 260 -0.79 14.01 -18.85
N TYR A 261 -1.53 14.12 -17.75
CA TYR A 261 -2.99 14.14 -17.71
C TYR A 261 -3.47 15.44 -17.08
N GLN A 262 -4.63 15.91 -17.53
CA GLN A 262 -5.39 16.94 -16.86
C GLN A 262 -6.61 16.29 -16.20
N LEU A 263 -6.60 16.27 -14.87
CA LEU A 263 -7.76 15.85 -14.08
C LEU A 263 -8.53 17.09 -13.64
N LYS A 264 -9.74 17.23 -14.17
CA LYS A 264 -10.68 18.28 -13.82
C LYS A 264 -11.79 17.71 -12.95
N LEU A 265 -11.99 18.32 -11.78
CA LEU A 265 -13.10 18.04 -10.88
C LEU A 265 -14.01 19.25 -10.88
N SER A 266 -15.30 19.06 -11.17
CA SER A 266 -16.30 20.13 -11.25
C SER A 266 -17.45 19.84 -10.30
N TYR A 267 -17.74 20.77 -9.39
CA TYR A 267 -18.85 20.67 -8.46
C TYR A 267 -20.10 21.24 -9.10
N GLN A 268 -21.01 20.36 -9.52
CA GLN A 268 -22.15 20.74 -10.36
C GLN A 268 -23.37 19.85 -10.10
N ARG A 269 -24.53 20.30 -10.58
CA ARG A 269 -25.72 19.48 -10.75
C ARG A 269 -25.70 18.92 -12.18
N PRO A 270 -25.44 17.62 -12.39
CA PRO A 270 -25.18 17.09 -13.74
C PRO A 270 -26.36 17.24 -14.72
N TRP A 271 -27.58 17.42 -14.21
CA TRP A 271 -28.78 17.65 -15.00
C TRP A 271 -28.99 19.12 -15.40
N GLU A 272 -28.26 20.06 -14.80
CA GLU A 272 -28.30 21.47 -15.19
C GLU A 272 -27.25 21.72 -16.29
N LYS A 273 -27.63 22.42 -17.37
CA LYS A 273 -26.73 22.79 -18.47
C LYS A 273 -25.86 24.00 -18.12
N ILE A 274 -25.34 24.05 -16.90
CA ILE A 274 -24.56 25.16 -16.35
C ILE A 274 -23.18 24.62 -15.96
N ALA A 275 -22.14 25.44 -16.11
CA ALA A 275 -20.80 25.10 -15.66
C ALA A 275 -20.77 24.87 -14.14
N GLY A 276 -19.78 24.09 -13.67
CA GLY A 276 -19.59 23.85 -12.25
C GLY A 276 -19.35 25.14 -11.47
N ILE A 277 -19.96 25.24 -10.30
CA ILE A 277 -19.84 26.42 -9.43
C ILE A 277 -18.49 26.47 -8.69
N ARG A 278 -17.80 25.32 -8.64
CA ARG A 278 -16.43 25.19 -8.15
C ARG A 278 -15.68 24.19 -9.02
N GLU A 279 -14.40 24.44 -9.23
CA GLU A 279 -13.52 23.57 -9.99
C GLU A 279 -12.21 23.34 -9.26
N CYS A 280 -11.67 22.12 -9.41
CA CYS A 280 -10.32 21.75 -9.01
C CYS A 280 -9.66 21.04 -10.18
N ASN A 281 -8.72 21.73 -10.82
CA ASN A 281 -7.99 21.27 -12.00
C ASN A 281 -6.55 20.97 -11.59
N VAL A 282 -6.11 19.73 -11.77
CA VAL A 282 -4.75 19.29 -11.43
C VAL A 282 -4.11 18.62 -12.64
N MET A 283 -2.92 19.08 -12.98
CA MET A 283 -2.07 18.37 -13.94
C MET A 283 -1.37 17.23 -13.22
N ILE A 284 -1.55 16.00 -13.69
CA ILE A 284 -0.91 14.81 -13.14
C ILE A 284 0.15 14.33 -14.13
N ILE A 285 1.40 14.27 -13.69
CA ILE A 285 2.51 13.69 -14.44
C ILE A 285 2.83 12.34 -13.82
N VAL A 286 2.52 11.28 -14.54
CA VAL A 286 2.89 9.90 -14.17
C VAL A 286 4.22 9.59 -14.84
N LYS A 287 5.22 9.26 -14.02
CA LYS A 287 6.57 8.86 -14.46
C LYS A 287 6.77 7.35 -14.34
#